data_AF-A0A7H8NQK1-F1
#
_entry.id   AF-A0A7H8NQK1-F1
#
_cell.length_a   1.000
_cell.length_b   1.000
_cell.length_c   1.000
_cell.angle_alpha   90.00
_cell.angle_beta   90.00
_cell.angle_gamma   90.00
#
_symmetry.space_group_name_H-M   'P 1'
#
loop_
_entity.id
_entity.type
_entity.pdbx_description
1 polymer ?
#
loop_
_entity_poly.entity_id
_entity_poly.type
_entity_poly.pdbx_seq_one_letter_code
_entity_poly.pdbx_strand_id
1 'polypeptide(L)'
;MATTRRLFRPTPAPLLAALLLYASAPQIVAAADAMPFFTQAYFAGTCPEGWTSVDGAKGRFVVPAPLGAGVGGFAGDALDGKKPPAHRHQRINGKINLPSKNFVLIGGCCNGSLGDSGDYSVSGASEEASGDLPYAQYGLCIKTSNGDGSAIPSGLMTFMAQTMCPTSWEVENSVAGRYIVALPDNGTPYYQFGGKPLDPSEVRSHVHGVQGKIPFSGHDIAGASGCCASGYASKGDFSIVDTRTEPVTGQPSDSAVQAPYYTALMCRKQ
;
A
#
# COMPACT_ATOMS: atom_id res chain seq x y z
N MET A 1 27.58 34.71 98.34
CA MET A 1 27.74 33.32 97.86
C MET A 1 26.53 32.98 97.02
N ALA A 2 26.70 32.95 95.70
CA ALA A 2 25.66 32.69 94.73
C ALA A 2 25.52 31.16 94.54
N THR A 3 24.30 30.63 94.51
CA THR A 3 24.07 29.32 93.89
C THR A 3 22.67 29.27 93.27
N THR A 4 22.70 29.25 91.96
CA THR A 4 21.62 29.45 91.00
C THR A 4 20.78 28.17 90.86
N ARG A 5 19.47 28.23 91.12
CA ARG A 5 18.53 27.15 90.77
C ARG A 5 18.30 27.13 89.26
N ARG A 6 18.76 26.09 88.57
CA ARG A 6 18.41 25.82 87.16
C ARG A 6 17.06 25.09 87.10
N LEU A 7 16.07 25.73 86.49
CA LEU A 7 14.80 25.14 86.08
C LEU A 7 15.01 24.31 84.81
N PHE A 8 14.75 23.00 84.90
CA PHE A 8 14.66 22.11 83.74
C PHE A 8 13.35 22.42 82.99
N ARG A 9 13.45 22.88 81.74
CA ARG A 9 12.32 22.95 80.81
C ARG A 9 12.24 21.63 80.03
N PRO A 10 11.08 20.97 79.92
CA PRO A 10 10.90 19.84 79.02
C PRO A 10 10.91 20.33 77.57
N THR A 11 11.68 19.64 76.73
CA THR A 11 11.70 19.82 75.27
C THR A 11 10.39 19.29 74.65
N PRO A 12 9.78 20.00 73.68
CA PRO A 12 8.63 19.49 72.97
C PRO A 12 9.06 18.37 72.02
N ALA A 13 8.35 17.24 72.09
CA ALA A 13 8.47 16.14 71.14
C ALA A 13 7.96 16.60 69.75
N PRO A 14 8.67 16.28 68.65
CA PRO A 14 8.16 16.56 67.31
C PRO A 14 7.00 15.59 67.01
N LEU A 15 5.81 16.15 66.79
CA LEU A 15 4.68 15.43 66.20
C LEU A 15 5.09 15.03 64.77
N LEU A 16 5.37 13.74 64.54
CA LEU A 16 5.44 13.18 63.19
C LEU A 16 4.02 13.18 62.61
N ALA A 17 3.73 14.16 61.75
CA ALA A 17 2.55 14.11 60.90
C ALA A 17 2.78 13.03 59.83
N ALA A 18 2.15 11.86 60.03
CA ALA A 18 2.08 10.83 59.01
C ALA A 18 1.22 11.34 57.85
N LEU A 19 1.88 11.84 56.80
CA LEU A 19 1.24 12.21 55.55
C LEU A 19 0.78 10.91 54.86
N LEU A 20 -0.48 10.54 55.08
CA LEU A 20 -1.16 9.49 54.32
C LEU A 20 -1.22 9.94 52.85
N LEU A 21 -0.25 9.48 52.06
CA LEU A 21 -0.33 9.44 50.59
C LEU A 21 -1.48 8.50 50.22
N TYR A 22 -2.70 9.05 50.13
CA TYR A 22 -3.77 8.41 49.38
C TYR A 22 -3.32 8.36 47.92
N ALA A 23 -2.82 7.20 47.49
CA ALA A 23 -2.71 6.89 46.08
C ALA A 23 -4.13 6.85 45.52
N SER A 24 -4.59 7.99 45.00
CA SER A 24 -5.79 8.05 44.18
C SER A 24 -5.59 7.07 43.03
N ALA A 25 -6.37 5.98 43.03
CA ALA A 25 -6.43 5.07 41.89
C ALA A 25 -6.67 5.91 40.63
N PRO A 26 -5.96 5.64 39.52
CA PRO A 26 -6.18 6.37 38.28
C PRO A 26 -7.66 6.22 37.94
N GLN A 27 -8.40 7.33 37.97
CA GLN A 27 -9.77 7.32 37.49
C GLN A 27 -9.69 6.95 36.02
N ILE A 28 -10.25 5.79 35.68
CA ILE A 28 -10.43 5.37 34.30
C ILE A 28 -11.44 6.37 33.73
N VAL A 29 -10.94 7.44 33.12
CA VAL A 29 -11.77 8.36 32.36
C VAL A 29 -12.35 7.53 31.22
N ALA A 30 -13.65 7.25 31.29
CA ALA A 30 -14.36 6.67 30.16
C ALA A 30 -14.18 7.61 28.97
N ALA A 31 -13.84 7.08 27.80
CA ALA A 31 -13.82 7.90 26.60
C ALA A 31 -15.20 8.51 26.39
N ALA A 32 -15.26 9.71 25.81
CA ALA A 32 -16.50 10.43 25.51
C ALA A 32 -17.35 9.78 24.39
N ASP A 33 -17.10 8.51 24.06
CA ASP A 33 -17.74 7.80 22.97
C ASP A 33 -18.04 6.34 23.34
N ALA A 34 -19.06 5.78 22.68
CA ALA A 34 -19.58 4.45 22.93
C ALA A 34 -18.69 3.30 22.43
N MET A 35 -17.69 3.57 21.58
CA MET A 35 -17.02 2.52 20.81
C MET A 35 -16.30 1.51 21.70
N PRO A 36 -16.24 0.22 21.33
CA PRO A 36 -15.49 -0.78 22.07
C PRO A 36 -13.98 -0.50 22.12
N PHE A 37 -13.29 -1.05 23.11
CA PHE A 37 -11.83 -1.07 23.15
C PHE A 37 -11.26 -1.72 21.87
N PHE A 38 -10.12 -1.24 21.37
CA PHE A 38 -9.48 -1.69 20.12
C PHE A 38 -10.23 -1.36 18.82
N THR A 39 -11.31 -0.59 18.88
CA THR A 39 -11.90 0.04 17.70
C THR A 39 -10.85 0.90 17.00
N GLN A 40 -10.76 0.81 15.67
CA GLN A 40 -9.92 1.67 14.86
C GLN A 40 -10.78 2.63 14.03
N ALA A 41 -10.42 3.91 14.02
CA ALA A 41 -11.12 4.94 13.26
C ALA A 41 -10.15 6.01 12.76
N TYR A 42 -10.54 6.67 11.67
CA TYR A 42 -9.81 7.80 11.11
C TYR A 42 -10.15 9.10 11.85
N PHE A 43 -9.12 9.89 12.17
CA PHE A 43 -9.24 11.22 12.78
C PHE A 43 -8.50 12.27 11.95
N ALA A 44 -9.07 13.47 11.87
CA ALA A 44 -8.51 14.59 11.11
C ALA A 44 -7.16 15.11 11.66
N GLY A 45 -6.86 14.84 12.93
CA GLY A 45 -5.66 15.31 13.61
C GLY A 45 -5.05 14.24 14.51
N THR A 46 -4.50 14.66 15.65
CA THR A 46 -3.98 13.74 16.67
C THR A 46 -5.11 12.90 17.26
N CYS A 47 -4.78 11.70 17.72
CA CYS A 47 -5.74 10.86 18.42
C CYS A 47 -6.24 11.56 19.69
N PRO A 48 -7.56 11.59 19.93
CA PRO A 48 -8.12 12.20 21.13
C PRO A 48 -7.78 11.38 22.39
N GLU A 49 -8.12 11.91 23.56
CA GLU A 49 -8.00 11.18 24.82
C GLU A 49 -8.73 9.84 24.75
N GLY A 50 -8.10 8.78 25.28
CA GLY A 50 -8.63 7.43 25.21
C GLY A 50 -8.36 6.71 23.88
N TRP A 51 -7.58 7.33 22.98
CA TRP A 51 -7.14 6.78 21.70
C TRP A 51 -5.63 6.93 21.51
N THR A 52 -5.01 6.07 20.69
CA THR A 52 -3.57 6.11 20.36
C THR A 52 -3.36 5.88 18.86
N SER A 53 -2.29 6.42 18.30
CA SER A 53 -2.00 6.26 16.86
C SER A 53 -1.58 4.82 16.53
N VAL A 54 -2.01 4.32 15.37
CA VAL A 54 -1.60 3.01 14.87
C VAL A 54 -0.38 3.17 13.96
N ASP A 55 0.81 2.94 14.51
CA ASP A 55 2.07 3.17 13.79
C ASP A 55 2.19 2.37 12.48
N GLY A 56 1.73 1.11 12.46
CA GLY A 56 1.78 0.24 11.28
C GLY A 56 0.87 0.68 10.13
N ALA A 57 -0.08 1.59 10.37
CA ALA A 57 -1.03 2.07 9.37
C ALA A 57 -0.65 3.43 8.75
N LYS A 58 0.44 4.06 9.22
CA LYS A 58 0.88 5.36 8.68
C LYS A 58 1.22 5.24 7.20
N GLY A 59 0.57 6.09 6.39
CA GLY A 59 0.73 6.09 4.94
C GLY A 59 0.09 4.87 4.26
N ARG A 60 -0.90 4.21 4.87
CA ARG A 60 -1.55 3.02 4.33
C ARG A 60 -3.07 3.11 4.42
N PHE A 61 -3.74 2.49 3.47
CA PHE A 61 -5.18 2.26 3.50
C PHE A 61 -5.51 1.13 4.48
N VAL A 62 -6.63 1.23 5.19
CA VAL A 62 -7.09 0.11 6.04
C VAL A 62 -7.96 -0.81 5.21
N VAL A 63 -7.63 -2.10 5.21
CA VAL A 63 -8.36 -3.15 4.49
C VAL A 63 -8.87 -4.19 5.49
N PRO A 64 -10.14 -4.63 5.38
CA PRO A 64 -10.68 -5.70 6.22
C PRO A 64 -9.90 -7.01 6.06
N ALA A 65 -9.45 -7.60 7.15
CA ALA A 65 -8.83 -8.92 7.15
C ALA A 65 -9.90 -10.02 7.18
N PRO A 66 -9.70 -11.15 6.47
CA PRO A 66 -10.50 -12.35 6.70
C PRO A 66 -10.33 -12.86 8.14
N LEU A 67 -11.36 -13.49 8.69
CA LEU A 67 -11.28 -14.13 10.01
C LEU A 67 -10.11 -15.14 10.08
N GLY A 68 -9.32 -15.06 11.15
CA GLY A 68 -8.18 -15.95 11.38
C GLY A 68 -6.93 -15.62 10.55
N ALA A 69 -7.00 -14.64 9.65
CA ALA A 69 -5.90 -14.28 8.77
C ALA A 69 -4.90 -13.29 9.42
N GLY A 70 -5.14 -12.93 10.68
CA GLY A 70 -4.35 -11.97 11.45
C GLY A 70 -4.87 -10.53 11.30
N VAL A 71 -4.43 -9.68 12.23
CA VAL A 71 -4.65 -8.22 12.23
C VAL A 71 -3.30 -7.55 12.40
N GLY A 72 -3.13 -6.37 11.81
CA GLY A 72 -1.87 -5.64 11.88
C GLY A 72 -0.87 -5.94 10.76
N GLY A 73 -1.16 -6.91 9.88
CA GLY A 73 -0.35 -7.17 8.68
C GLY A 73 -0.45 -6.01 7.69
N PHE A 74 0.61 -5.75 6.94
CA PHE A 74 0.65 -4.69 5.94
C PHE A 74 1.44 -5.11 4.70
N ALA A 75 1.18 -4.47 3.57
CA ALA A 75 1.94 -4.65 2.34
C ALA A 75 2.14 -3.33 1.58
N GLY A 76 3.19 -3.30 0.76
CA GLY A 76 3.63 -2.13 -0.01
C GLY A 76 4.50 -1.16 0.80
N ASP A 77 5.00 -0.13 0.13
CA ASP A 77 5.71 0.98 0.78
C ASP A 77 4.71 2.03 1.27
N ALA A 78 4.92 2.58 2.46
CA ALA A 78 4.02 3.60 3.00
C ALA A 78 4.07 4.87 2.14
N LEU A 79 2.90 5.48 1.93
CA LEU A 79 2.81 6.79 1.28
C LEU A 79 3.54 7.84 2.13
N ASP A 80 4.39 8.65 1.50
CA ASP A 80 5.16 9.70 2.18
C ASP A 80 4.30 10.91 2.61
N GLY A 81 3.06 10.94 2.13
CA GLY A 81 2.05 11.93 2.42
C GLY A 81 2.22 13.30 1.76
N LYS A 82 3.23 13.47 0.91
CA LYS A 82 3.53 14.74 0.21
C LYS A 82 3.71 14.56 -1.30
N LYS A 83 3.91 13.34 -1.76
CA LYS A 83 4.07 12.99 -3.17
C LYS A 83 3.10 11.87 -3.51
N PRO A 84 2.49 11.91 -4.70
CA PRO A 84 1.64 10.83 -5.13
C PRO A 84 2.46 9.53 -5.29
N PRO A 85 1.84 8.35 -5.08
CA PRO A 85 2.52 7.09 -5.25
C PRO A 85 2.95 6.91 -6.70
N ALA A 86 4.27 6.79 -6.89
CA ALA A 86 4.83 6.48 -8.18
C ALA A 86 4.98 4.97 -8.38
N HIS A 87 4.97 4.54 -9.64
CA HIS A 87 5.18 3.15 -10.04
C HIS A 87 6.05 3.09 -11.29
N ARG A 88 6.73 1.96 -11.50
CA ARG A 88 7.53 1.70 -12.71
C ARG A 88 7.57 0.22 -13.01
N HIS A 89 7.84 -0.15 -14.25
CA HIS A 89 8.10 -1.52 -14.66
C HIS A 89 9.58 -1.68 -14.99
N GLN A 90 10.31 -2.53 -14.26
CA GLN A 90 11.77 -2.67 -14.45
C GLN A 90 12.11 -3.56 -15.64
N ARG A 91 11.15 -4.39 -16.06
CA ARG A 91 11.31 -5.28 -17.20
C ARG A 91 10.13 -5.18 -18.15
N ILE A 92 10.45 -4.81 -19.38
CA ILE A 92 9.58 -4.85 -20.54
C ILE A 92 10.27 -5.75 -21.55
N ASN A 93 9.58 -6.78 -22.03
CA ASN A 93 10.09 -7.68 -23.07
C ASN A 93 9.12 -7.72 -24.23
N GLY A 94 9.64 -7.74 -25.45
CA GLY A 94 8.87 -7.87 -26.69
C GLY A 94 9.75 -8.38 -27.83
N LYS A 95 9.18 -8.42 -29.04
CA LYS A 95 9.89 -8.81 -30.25
C LYS A 95 9.58 -7.87 -31.39
N ILE A 96 10.51 -7.75 -32.32
CA ILE A 96 10.26 -7.13 -33.62
C ILE A 96 10.57 -8.17 -34.68
N ASN A 97 9.66 -8.33 -35.62
CA ASN A 97 9.89 -9.10 -36.83
C ASN A 97 10.32 -8.13 -37.94
N LEU A 98 11.53 -8.33 -38.48
CA LEU A 98 12.03 -7.62 -39.66
C LEU A 98 11.91 -8.54 -40.87
N PRO A 99 10.98 -8.28 -41.80
CA PRO A 99 10.81 -9.10 -42.99
C PRO A 99 12.02 -9.03 -43.90
N SER A 100 12.35 -10.17 -44.51
CA SER A 100 13.46 -10.27 -45.46
C SER A 100 13.18 -9.58 -46.79
N LYS A 101 14.19 -8.89 -47.31
CA LYS A 101 14.24 -8.37 -48.68
C LYS A 101 15.35 -9.06 -49.46
N ASN A 102 15.03 -9.37 -50.70
CA ASN A 102 15.93 -10.02 -51.64
C ASN A 102 16.27 -9.06 -52.78
N PHE A 103 17.54 -9.05 -53.19
CA PHE A 103 18.04 -8.23 -54.29
C PHE A 103 18.80 -9.11 -55.28
N VAL A 104 18.74 -8.76 -56.57
CA VAL A 104 19.51 -9.42 -57.63
C VAL A 104 20.78 -8.61 -57.86
N LEU A 105 21.88 -9.01 -57.23
CA LEU A 105 23.19 -8.34 -57.25
C LEU A 105 24.31 -9.41 -57.26
N ILE A 106 25.50 -9.11 -57.79
CA ILE A 106 26.72 -9.90 -57.54
C ILE A 106 27.06 -9.78 -56.06
N GLY A 107 27.38 -10.89 -55.41
CA GLY A 107 28.05 -10.90 -54.11
C GLY A 107 29.39 -10.19 -54.18
N GLY A 108 29.37 -8.87 -54.03
CA GLY A 108 30.55 -8.04 -53.82
C GLY A 108 30.90 -8.03 -52.33
N CYS A 109 32.18 -7.91 -52.04
CA CYS A 109 32.61 -7.47 -50.71
C CYS A 109 32.05 -6.05 -50.43
N CYS A 110 32.01 -5.67 -49.16
CA CYS A 110 31.63 -4.33 -48.66
C CYS A 110 30.15 -4.08 -48.28
N ASN A 111 29.25 -5.08 -48.36
CA ASN A 111 27.88 -5.00 -47.79
C ASN A 111 27.79 -5.54 -46.35
N GLY A 112 28.91 -5.63 -45.62
CA GLY A 112 28.98 -6.25 -44.29
C GLY A 112 28.37 -5.44 -43.15
N SER A 113 27.81 -4.26 -43.43
CA SER A 113 27.19 -3.36 -42.45
C SER A 113 25.68 -3.20 -42.63
N LEU A 114 25.07 -4.00 -43.52
CA LEU A 114 23.62 -4.00 -43.68
C LEU A 114 22.94 -4.76 -42.54
N GLY A 115 21.73 -4.32 -42.16
CA GLY A 115 20.93 -5.01 -41.16
C GLY A 115 20.37 -6.33 -41.70
N ASP A 116 20.35 -7.36 -40.86
CA ASP A 116 19.76 -8.65 -41.17
C ASP A 116 18.24 -8.66 -40.90
N SER A 117 17.51 -9.46 -41.67
CA SER A 117 16.12 -9.79 -41.41
C SER A 117 16.00 -10.88 -40.35
N GLY A 118 14.91 -10.88 -39.59
CA GLY A 118 14.68 -11.89 -38.56
C GLY A 118 13.86 -11.35 -37.39
N ASP A 119 13.79 -12.17 -36.33
CA ASP A 119 13.18 -11.79 -35.07
C ASP A 119 14.23 -11.24 -34.11
N TYR A 120 13.99 -10.03 -33.63
CA TYR A 120 14.86 -9.35 -32.67
C TYR A 120 14.12 -9.16 -31.36
N SER A 121 14.74 -9.58 -30.26
CA SER A 121 14.23 -9.30 -28.93
C SER A 121 14.37 -7.81 -28.62
N VAL A 122 13.31 -7.23 -28.03
CA VAL A 122 13.34 -5.89 -27.47
C VAL A 122 13.19 -6.01 -25.96
N SER A 123 14.06 -5.32 -25.24
CA SER A 123 13.99 -5.23 -23.78
C SER A 123 14.11 -3.78 -23.32
N GLY A 124 13.43 -3.43 -22.23
CA GLY A 124 13.55 -2.11 -21.63
C GLY A 124 12.95 -2.06 -20.23
N ALA A 125 12.78 -0.83 -19.74
CA ALA A 125 12.09 -0.50 -18.50
C ALA A 125 11.23 0.75 -18.76
N SER A 126 10.17 0.93 -17.97
CA SER A 126 9.46 2.20 -17.95
C SER A 126 10.20 3.21 -17.07
N GLU A 127 9.96 4.49 -17.35
CA GLU A 127 10.23 5.51 -16.36
C GLU A 127 9.23 5.42 -15.20
N GLU A 128 9.55 6.10 -14.12
CA GLU A 128 8.67 6.23 -12.97
C GLU A 128 7.54 7.22 -13.29
N ALA A 129 6.30 6.82 -13.02
CA ALA A 129 5.12 7.64 -13.23
C ALA A 129 4.14 7.54 -12.06
N SER A 130 3.46 8.64 -11.77
CA SER A 130 2.35 8.70 -10.81
C SER A 130 1.03 8.38 -11.52
N GLY A 131 0.14 7.66 -10.84
CA GLY A 131 -1.25 7.50 -11.30
C GLY A 131 -2.15 8.69 -10.96
N ASP A 132 -1.59 9.70 -10.28
CA ASP A 132 -2.28 10.90 -9.76
C ASP A 132 -3.55 10.55 -8.98
N LEU A 133 -3.51 9.41 -8.26
CA LEU A 133 -4.61 8.96 -7.43
C LEU A 133 -4.92 10.03 -6.38
N PRO A 134 -6.13 10.62 -6.36
CA PRO A 134 -6.48 11.57 -5.32
C PRO A 134 -6.72 10.82 -4.02
N TYR A 135 -6.02 11.19 -2.95
CA TYR A 135 -6.25 10.65 -1.61
C TYR A 135 -6.20 11.76 -0.55
N ALA A 136 -6.99 11.57 0.51
CA ALA A 136 -6.93 12.36 1.73
C ALA A 136 -6.29 11.51 2.84
N GLN A 137 -5.51 12.15 3.70
CA GLN A 137 -4.81 11.48 4.78
C GLN A 137 -5.42 11.86 6.12
N TYR A 138 -5.76 10.83 6.89
CA TYR A 138 -6.25 10.94 8.25
C TYR A 138 -5.45 10.00 9.14
N GLY A 139 -5.26 10.37 10.40
CA GLY A 139 -4.58 9.53 11.37
C GLY A 139 -5.48 8.35 11.72
N LEU A 140 -4.99 7.11 11.57
CA LEU A 140 -5.67 5.95 12.12
C LEU A 140 -5.35 5.86 13.62
N CYS A 141 -6.40 5.90 14.43
CA CYS A 141 -6.31 5.77 15.87
C CYS A 141 -7.00 4.50 16.34
N ILE A 142 -6.46 3.90 17.39
CA ILE A 142 -7.02 2.76 18.09
C ILE A 142 -7.50 3.18 19.47
N LYS A 143 -8.70 2.76 19.85
CA LYS A 143 -9.27 3.04 21.17
C LYS A 143 -8.56 2.22 22.25
N THR A 144 -8.10 2.91 23.28
CA THR A 144 -7.35 2.36 24.42
C THR A 144 -8.04 2.59 25.77
N SER A 145 -9.33 2.95 25.73
CA SER A 145 -10.18 3.17 26.89
C SER A 145 -11.54 2.49 26.67
N ASN A 146 -12.28 2.24 27.76
CA ASN A 146 -13.63 1.70 27.65
C ASN A 146 -14.59 2.77 27.10
N GLY A 147 -15.61 2.33 26.36
CA GLY A 147 -16.71 3.20 25.98
C GLY A 147 -17.53 3.65 27.20
N ASP A 148 -18.25 4.75 27.03
CA ASP A 148 -19.14 5.33 28.04
C ASP A 148 -20.40 4.49 28.33
N GLY A 149 -20.64 3.43 27.55
CA GLY A 149 -21.80 2.55 27.65
C GLY A 149 -23.04 3.06 26.89
N SER A 150 -22.93 4.17 26.16
CA SER A 150 -23.99 4.68 25.30
C SER A 150 -24.33 3.66 24.21
N ALA A 151 -25.59 3.69 23.74
CA ALA A 151 -26.07 2.75 22.74
C ALA A 151 -25.39 2.96 21.38
N ILE A 152 -24.93 1.86 20.78
CA ILE A 152 -24.37 1.84 19.42
C ILE A 152 -25.46 1.34 18.45
N PRO A 153 -25.74 2.06 17.34
CA PRO A 153 -26.71 1.62 16.35
C PRO A 153 -26.38 0.24 15.76
N SER A 154 -27.40 -0.61 15.60
CA SER A 154 -27.30 -1.86 14.85
C SER A 154 -26.88 -1.58 13.40
N GLY A 155 -26.10 -2.48 12.83
CA GLY A 155 -25.54 -2.35 11.49
C GLY A 155 -24.28 -1.47 11.39
N LEU A 156 -23.87 -0.78 12.47
CA LEU A 156 -22.61 -0.02 12.47
C LEU A 156 -21.45 -0.97 12.18
N MET A 157 -20.60 -0.61 11.20
CA MET A 157 -19.40 -1.33 10.84
C MET A 157 -18.16 -0.59 11.32
N THR A 158 -17.21 -1.30 11.92
CA THR A 158 -15.94 -0.71 12.36
C THR A 158 -14.77 -1.66 12.20
N PHE A 159 -13.59 -1.09 11.97
CA PHE A 159 -12.34 -1.81 12.08
C PHE A 159 -11.99 -2.09 13.55
N MET A 160 -11.41 -3.25 13.80
CA MET A 160 -10.96 -3.72 15.11
C MET A 160 -9.53 -4.23 15.00
N ALA A 161 -8.71 -3.88 16.00
CA ALA A 161 -7.33 -4.38 16.10
C ALA A 161 -7.21 -5.77 16.73
N GLN A 162 -8.33 -6.42 17.03
CA GLN A 162 -8.37 -7.76 17.57
C GLN A 162 -8.74 -8.78 16.50
N THR A 163 -8.40 -10.05 16.74
CA THR A 163 -8.77 -11.17 15.88
C THR A 163 -10.22 -11.65 16.07
N MET A 164 -10.96 -11.06 17.00
CA MET A 164 -12.37 -11.34 17.28
C MET A 164 -13.15 -10.05 17.49
N CYS A 165 -14.45 -10.08 17.20
CA CYS A 165 -15.34 -8.96 17.46
C CYS A 165 -15.76 -8.91 18.94
N PRO A 166 -16.04 -7.72 19.49
CA PRO A 166 -16.57 -7.57 20.84
C PRO A 166 -17.94 -8.26 21.00
N THR A 167 -18.35 -8.49 22.25
CA THR A 167 -19.70 -9.01 22.55
C THR A 167 -20.77 -8.16 21.87
N SER A 168 -21.77 -8.80 21.26
CA SER A 168 -22.85 -8.19 20.47
C SER A 168 -22.43 -7.58 19.11
N TRP A 169 -21.23 -7.92 18.64
CA TRP A 169 -20.76 -7.65 17.29
C TRP A 169 -20.45 -8.98 16.59
N GLU A 170 -20.58 -9.00 15.26
CA GLU A 170 -20.19 -10.13 14.43
C GLU A 170 -19.07 -9.74 13.46
N VAL A 171 -18.34 -10.75 12.98
CA VAL A 171 -17.34 -10.55 11.94
C VAL A 171 -18.05 -10.34 10.60
N GLU A 172 -17.71 -9.24 9.91
CA GLU A 172 -18.19 -8.98 8.56
C GLU A 172 -17.15 -9.44 7.53
N ASN A 173 -17.19 -10.73 7.20
CA ASN A 173 -16.26 -11.34 6.26
C ASN A 173 -16.58 -11.04 4.79
N SER A 174 -17.78 -10.55 4.46
CA SER A 174 -18.14 -10.30 3.05
C SER A 174 -17.22 -9.25 2.39
N VAL A 175 -16.66 -8.33 3.15
CA VAL A 175 -15.77 -7.26 2.68
C VAL A 175 -14.27 -7.57 2.87
N ALA A 176 -13.93 -8.77 3.33
CA ALA A 176 -12.55 -9.18 3.57
C ALA A 176 -11.69 -9.00 2.30
N GLY A 177 -10.52 -8.38 2.45
CA GLY A 177 -9.57 -8.12 1.37
C GLY A 177 -10.00 -7.04 0.38
N ARG A 178 -11.04 -6.24 0.67
CA ARG A 178 -11.56 -5.21 -0.25
C ARG A 178 -11.46 -3.81 0.34
N TYR A 179 -11.17 -2.83 -0.52
CA TYR A 179 -11.30 -1.43 -0.16
C TYR A 179 -12.78 -1.06 -0.04
N ILE A 180 -13.14 -0.41 1.07
CA ILE A 180 -14.51 0.02 1.34
C ILE A 180 -14.72 1.39 0.71
N VAL A 181 -15.79 1.52 -0.06
CA VAL A 181 -16.25 2.79 -0.64
C VAL A 181 -17.64 3.10 -0.11
N ALA A 182 -17.96 4.38 0.02
CA ALA A 182 -19.30 4.81 0.43
C ALA A 182 -20.34 4.35 -0.59
N LEU A 183 -21.52 3.97 -0.09
CA LEU A 183 -22.65 3.56 -0.92
C LEU A 183 -23.18 4.79 -1.68
N PRO A 184 -23.20 4.79 -3.03
CA PRO A 184 -23.83 5.87 -3.79
C PRO A 184 -25.36 5.83 -3.64
N ASP A 185 -26.03 6.92 -4.01
CA ASP A 185 -27.48 6.98 -4.07
C ASP A 185 -28.04 5.85 -4.94
N ASN A 186 -29.04 5.13 -4.43
CA ASN A 186 -29.65 3.94 -5.06
C ASN A 186 -28.68 2.75 -5.26
N GLY A 187 -27.50 2.77 -4.62
CA GLY A 187 -26.59 1.64 -4.60
C GLY A 187 -27.16 0.44 -3.83
N THR A 188 -26.68 -0.75 -4.19
CA THR A 188 -26.96 -1.97 -3.40
C THR A 188 -25.84 -2.17 -2.37
N PRO A 189 -26.14 -2.22 -1.05
CA PRO A 189 -25.15 -2.53 -0.04
C PRO A 189 -24.44 -3.85 -0.34
N TYR A 190 -23.17 -3.95 0.04
CA TYR A 190 -22.33 -5.14 -0.18
C TYR A 190 -22.10 -5.54 -1.63
N TYR A 191 -22.49 -4.73 -2.63
CA TYR A 191 -22.16 -5.03 -4.02
C TYR A 191 -20.65 -5.02 -4.23
N GLN A 192 -20.12 -6.10 -4.80
CA GLN A 192 -18.67 -6.29 -4.98
C GLN A 192 -18.33 -6.28 -6.47
N PHE A 193 -17.34 -5.49 -6.84
CA PHE A 193 -16.79 -5.45 -8.19
C PHE A 193 -15.27 -5.28 -8.14
N GLY A 194 -14.61 -5.45 -9.28
CA GLY A 194 -13.15 -5.42 -9.39
C GLY A 194 -12.51 -6.82 -9.31
N GLY A 195 -11.21 -6.86 -9.00
CA GLY A 195 -10.43 -8.10 -8.93
C GLY A 195 -10.72 -8.98 -7.71
N LYS A 196 -9.96 -10.08 -7.60
CA LYS A 196 -9.95 -10.95 -6.41
C LYS A 196 -9.65 -10.12 -5.14
N PRO A 197 -10.29 -10.38 -3.99
CA PRO A 197 -9.88 -9.82 -2.71
C PRO A 197 -8.39 -10.00 -2.42
N LEU A 198 -7.80 -9.06 -1.67
CA LEU A 198 -6.42 -9.15 -1.18
C LEU A 198 -6.32 -10.20 -0.07
N ASP A 199 -5.36 -11.11 -0.20
CA ASP A 199 -4.90 -11.93 0.91
C ASP A 199 -4.06 -11.06 1.86
N PRO A 200 -3.99 -11.37 3.17
CA PRO A 200 -3.18 -10.58 4.10
C PRO A 200 -1.70 -10.55 3.67
N SER A 201 -1.10 -9.37 3.72
CA SER A 201 0.29 -9.14 3.32
C SER A 201 0.61 -9.50 1.85
N GLU A 202 -0.41 -9.75 1.02
CA GLU A 202 -0.27 -9.91 -0.43
C GLU A 202 0.28 -8.63 -1.08
N VAL A 203 1.36 -8.79 -1.82
CA VAL A 203 1.85 -7.80 -2.80
C VAL A 203 1.33 -8.24 -4.18
N ARG A 204 0.29 -7.57 -4.66
CA ARG A 204 -0.34 -7.94 -5.94
C ARG A 204 0.49 -7.48 -7.12
N SER A 205 0.87 -8.40 -7.99
CA SER A 205 1.49 -8.08 -9.27
C SER A 205 0.43 -7.82 -10.35
N HIS A 206 0.82 -7.06 -11.36
CA HIS A 206 0.03 -6.86 -12.58
C HIS A 206 0.99 -6.67 -13.76
N VAL A 207 0.46 -6.74 -14.98
CA VAL A 207 1.22 -6.52 -16.22
C VAL A 207 0.47 -5.57 -17.13
N HIS A 208 1.19 -4.85 -17.98
CA HIS A 208 0.61 -4.08 -19.07
C HIS A 208 1.04 -4.62 -20.42
N GLY A 209 0.15 -4.55 -21.40
CA GLY A 209 0.55 -4.58 -22.80
C GLY A 209 1.24 -3.27 -23.15
N VAL A 210 2.43 -3.36 -23.74
CA VAL A 210 3.18 -2.21 -24.25
C VAL A 210 3.13 -2.28 -25.77
N GLN A 211 3.05 -1.14 -26.45
CA GLN A 211 3.09 -1.09 -27.91
C GLN A 211 4.03 0.03 -28.33
N GLY A 212 4.73 -0.20 -29.43
CA GLY A 212 5.64 0.77 -30.00
C GLY A 212 5.99 0.40 -31.44
N LYS A 213 6.66 1.32 -32.12
CA LYS A 213 7.25 1.08 -33.44
C LYS A 213 8.70 1.53 -33.43
N ILE A 214 9.55 0.75 -34.08
CA ILE A 214 10.94 1.16 -34.31
C ILE A 214 11.11 1.48 -35.79
N PRO A 215 11.58 2.70 -36.14
CA PRO A 215 11.91 3.04 -37.50
C PRO A 215 13.25 2.41 -37.90
N PHE A 216 13.26 1.72 -39.04
CA PHE A 216 14.47 1.21 -39.67
C PHE A 216 14.75 2.02 -40.93
N SER A 217 15.86 2.76 -40.89
CA SER A 217 16.33 3.55 -42.02
C SER A 217 16.78 2.66 -43.17
N GLY A 218 16.55 3.12 -44.40
CA GLY A 218 17.14 2.48 -45.57
C GLY A 218 18.61 2.85 -45.72
N HIS A 219 19.37 1.93 -46.32
CA HIS A 219 20.72 2.19 -46.80
C HIS A 219 20.79 1.81 -48.29
N ASP A 220 21.62 2.52 -49.04
CA ASP A 220 21.86 2.19 -50.43
C ASP A 220 22.72 0.93 -50.51
N ILE A 221 22.37 0.06 -51.45
CA ILE A 221 23.11 -1.17 -51.73
C ILE A 221 23.81 -1.00 -53.07
N ALA A 222 25.14 -1.05 -53.06
CA ALA A 222 25.91 -1.13 -54.30
C ALA A 222 25.94 -2.57 -54.80
N GLY A 223 25.63 -2.78 -56.08
CA GLY A 223 25.79 -4.09 -56.71
C GLY A 223 26.14 -3.99 -58.18
N ALA A 224 26.80 -5.04 -58.68
CA ALA A 224 27.05 -5.27 -60.09
C ALA A 224 26.17 -6.45 -60.59
N SER A 225 26.02 -6.63 -61.91
CA SER A 225 25.06 -7.58 -62.52
C SER A 225 25.34 -9.06 -62.18
N GLY A 226 24.47 -9.72 -61.41
CA GLY A 226 24.56 -11.13 -61.01
C GLY A 226 23.41 -11.58 -60.09
N CYS A 227 23.39 -12.83 -59.62
CA CYS A 227 22.36 -13.42 -58.73
C CYS A 227 22.94 -13.68 -57.33
N CYS A 228 22.23 -13.84 -56.21
CA CYS A 228 20.91 -13.42 -55.71
C CYS A 228 21.17 -13.24 -54.21
N ALA A 229 21.04 -12.04 -53.66
CA ALA A 229 21.37 -11.75 -52.26
C ALA A 229 20.07 -11.68 -51.43
N SER A 230 20.07 -12.30 -50.24
CA SER A 230 18.89 -12.47 -49.38
C SER A 230 19.26 -12.24 -47.92
N GLY A 231 18.25 -12.10 -47.05
CA GLY A 231 18.47 -11.95 -45.62
C GLY A 231 18.59 -10.51 -45.14
N TYR A 232 18.39 -9.51 -46.01
CA TYR A 232 18.45 -8.11 -45.60
C TYR A 232 17.16 -7.64 -44.94
N ALA A 233 17.28 -6.82 -43.90
CA ALA A 233 16.16 -6.15 -43.26
C ALA A 233 15.43 -5.20 -44.23
N SER A 234 14.11 -5.15 -44.11
CA SER A 234 13.28 -4.14 -44.78
C SER A 234 13.44 -2.77 -44.13
N LYS A 235 13.42 -1.69 -44.93
CA LYS A 235 13.15 -0.32 -44.44
C LYS A 235 11.68 -0.18 -44.01
N GLY A 236 11.42 0.57 -42.95
CA GLY A 236 10.05 0.93 -42.52
C GLY A 236 9.91 1.04 -41.01
N ASP A 237 8.67 1.24 -40.56
CA ASP A 237 8.33 1.23 -39.14
C ASP A 237 7.80 -0.16 -38.76
N PHE A 238 8.50 -0.85 -37.87
CA PHE A 238 8.11 -2.18 -37.43
C PHE A 238 7.56 -2.13 -36.02
N SER A 239 6.37 -2.69 -35.84
CA SER A 239 5.73 -2.78 -34.53
C SER A 239 6.50 -3.74 -33.63
N ILE A 240 6.64 -3.35 -32.37
CA ILE A 240 7.02 -4.27 -31.32
C ILE A 240 5.77 -5.10 -30.99
N VAL A 241 5.89 -6.41 -31.11
CA VAL A 241 4.82 -7.39 -30.84
C VAL A 241 5.08 -8.12 -29.54
N ASP A 242 4.04 -8.76 -29.01
CA ASP A 242 4.07 -9.54 -27.75
C ASP A 242 4.71 -8.79 -26.58
N THR A 243 4.64 -7.45 -26.60
CA THR A 243 5.37 -6.65 -25.63
C THR A 243 4.56 -6.49 -24.37
N ARG A 244 5.14 -6.93 -23.25
CA ARG A 244 4.51 -6.81 -21.94
C ARG A 244 5.52 -6.45 -20.88
N THR A 245 5.01 -5.81 -19.84
CA THR A 245 5.77 -5.69 -18.60
C THR A 245 5.83 -7.04 -17.88
N GLU A 246 6.90 -7.27 -17.14
CA GLU A 246 7.08 -8.47 -16.34
C GLU A 246 7.39 -8.09 -14.89
N PRO A 247 6.64 -8.60 -13.90
CA PRO A 247 6.92 -8.29 -12.51
C PRO A 247 8.28 -8.82 -12.11
N VAL A 248 9.11 -7.98 -11.49
CA VAL A 248 10.37 -8.41 -10.88
C VAL A 248 10.15 -8.80 -9.43
N THR A 249 10.39 -10.08 -9.11
CA THR A 249 10.28 -10.61 -7.74
C THR A 249 11.13 -9.79 -6.76
N GLY A 250 10.53 -9.38 -5.65
CA GLY A 250 11.22 -8.61 -4.61
C GLY A 250 11.40 -7.12 -4.92
N GLN A 251 10.76 -6.60 -5.97
CA GLN A 251 10.72 -5.17 -6.29
C GLN A 251 9.30 -4.63 -6.09
N PRO A 252 8.94 -4.11 -4.90
CA PRO A 252 7.60 -3.58 -4.63
C PRO A 252 7.17 -2.47 -5.60
N SER A 253 8.13 -1.67 -6.07
CA SER A 253 7.90 -0.63 -7.09
C SER A 253 7.46 -1.15 -8.47
N ASP A 254 7.66 -2.44 -8.74
CA ASP A 254 7.28 -3.19 -9.96
C ASP A 254 6.01 -4.05 -9.73
N SER A 255 5.22 -3.66 -8.73
CA SER A 255 3.99 -4.31 -8.34
C SER A 255 2.88 -3.27 -8.11
N ALA A 256 1.63 -3.70 -8.08
CA ALA A 256 0.44 -2.84 -8.10
C ALA A 256 0.27 -1.92 -6.88
N VAL A 257 1.24 -1.85 -5.96
CA VAL A 257 1.01 -1.26 -4.64
C VAL A 257 1.24 0.25 -4.64
N GLN A 258 0.54 0.95 -5.55
CA GLN A 258 0.19 2.35 -5.37
C GLN A 258 -0.83 2.56 -4.24
N ALA A 259 -1.46 1.47 -3.77
CA ALA A 259 -2.36 1.46 -2.62
C ALA A 259 -1.79 0.53 -1.52
N PRO A 260 -0.77 0.98 -0.78
CA PRO A 260 -0.26 0.25 0.37
C PRO A 260 -1.35 0.10 1.42
N TYR A 261 -1.42 -1.06 2.08
CA TYR A 261 -2.49 -1.33 3.02
C TYR A 261 -2.02 -1.92 4.34
N TYR A 262 -2.86 -1.74 5.35
CA TYR A 262 -2.79 -2.29 6.68
C TYR A 262 -4.10 -3.06 6.93
N THR A 263 -4.01 -4.22 7.58
CA THR A 263 -5.15 -5.12 7.79
C THR A 263 -5.73 -4.99 9.19
N ALA A 264 -7.06 -4.90 9.28
CA ALA A 264 -7.80 -4.91 10.54
C ALA A 264 -9.08 -5.74 10.38
N LEU A 265 -9.58 -6.34 11.46
CA LEU A 265 -10.82 -7.10 11.40
C LEU A 265 -12.00 -6.14 11.22
N MET A 266 -12.93 -6.45 10.33
CA MET A 266 -14.18 -5.69 10.22
C MET A 266 -15.27 -6.34 11.06
N CYS A 267 -15.89 -5.57 11.94
CA CYS A 267 -16.96 -6.01 12.81
C CYS A 267 -18.24 -5.19 12.56
N ARG A 268 -19.39 -5.85 12.60
CA ARG A 268 -20.72 -5.24 12.47
C ARG A 268 -21.51 -5.39 13.77
N LYS A 269 -22.14 -4.31 14.24
CA LYS A 269 -23.00 -4.31 15.42
C LYS A 269 -24.30 -5.05 15.12
N GLN A 270 -24.70 -5.98 15.99
CA GLN A 270 -26.03 -6.62 16.00
C GLN A 270 -27.08 -5.68 16.57
#